data_AF-A0ABD1S8D1-F1
#
_entry.id   AF-A0ABD1S8D1-F1
#
_cell.length_a   1.000
_cell.length_b   1.000
_cell.length_c   1.000
_cell.angle_alpha   90.00
_cell.angle_beta   90.00
_cell.angle_gamma   90.00
#
_symmetry.space_group_name_H-M   'P 1'
#
loop_
_entity.id
_entity.type
_entity.pdbx_description
1 polymer ?
#
loop_
_entity_poly.entity_id
_entity_poly.type
_entity_poly.pdbx_seq_one_letter_code
_entity_poly.pdbx_strand_id
1 'polypeptide(L)'
;MPSFNIHLCLYITNRVRATYILSQADIQKLKDSLLARKPGIVHPSSFVVTTAYVWTCLVKSGPAIGEEVDADTPECFGFAADFRARLDPPVPANYFGNCLGGGLAEIKHQDLMEIEGYFIAAEAIAEVIRTKVNNKEQVLKDAENWLKERAKKLKGKRMLSSSWIAQVRLI
;
A
#
# COMPACT_ATOMS: atom_id res chain seq x y z
N MET A 1 -25.92 1.92 10.80
CA MET A 1 -24.87 1.60 11.79
C MET A 1 -23.98 0.53 11.19
N PRO A 2 -22.65 0.69 11.11
CA PRO A 2 -21.78 -0.37 10.60
C PRO A 2 -21.72 -1.53 11.61
N SER A 3 -21.91 -2.75 11.12
CA SER A 3 -21.86 -3.99 11.89
C SER A 3 -20.42 -4.50 11.97
N PHE A 4 -19.88 -4.66 13.18
CA PHE A 4 -18.55 -5.20 13.42
C PHE A 4 -18.62 -6.71 13.71
N ASN A 5 -17.84 -7.52 13.00
CA ASN A 5 -17.62 -8.93 13.32
C ASN A 5 -16.14 -9.11 13.67
N ILE A 6 -15.86 -9.37 14.95
CA ILE A 6 -14.51 -9.61 15.48
C ILE A 6 -14.35 -11.11 15.67
N HIS A 7 -13.52 -11.74 14.84
CA HIS A 7 -13.14 -13.14 15.04
C HIS A 7 -11.82 -13.19 15.80
N LEU A 8 -11.87 -13.59 17.07
CA LEU A 8 -10.69 -13.79 17.91
C LEU A 8 -9.98 -15.07 17.43
N CYS A 9 -8.81 -14.91 16.81
CA CYS A 9 -7.94 -16.03 16.43
C CYS A 9 -7.03 -16.35 17.62
N LEU A 10 -7.33 -17.43 18.35
CA LEU A 10 -6.60 -17.85 19.55
C LEU A 10 -5.23 -18.43 19.18
N TYR A 11 -4.19 -17.60 19.01
CA TYR A 11 -2.78 -17.90 19.36
C TYR A 11 -1.96 -16.60 19.63
N ILE A 12 -1.28 -16.61 20.79
CA ILE A 12 -0.26 -15.74 21.41
C ILE A 12 0.33 -14.58 20.56
N THR A 13 -0.43 -13.53 20.25
CA THR A 13 0.17 -12.25 19.80
C THR A 13 -0.56 -10.99 20.28
N ASN A 14 -1.60 -11.09 21.10
CA ASN A 14 -2.51 -9.97 21.43
C ASN A 14 -2.93 -9.17 20.16
N ARG A 15 -3.11 -9.87 19.04
CA ARG A 15 -3.57 -9.30 17.77
C ARG A 15 -4.99 -9.73 17.50
N VAL A 16 -5.79 -8.79 16.97
CA VAL A 16 -7.14 -9.05 16.50
C VAL A 16 -7.19 -8.97 14.98
N ARG A 17 -8.17 -9.66 14.38
CA ARG A 17 -8.48 -9.53 12.95
C ARG A 17 -9.80 -8.78 12.81
N ALA A 18 -9.81 -7.73 12.01
CA ALA A 18 -10.99 -6.94 11.69
C ALA A 18 -11.13 -6.79 10.16
N THR A 19 -12.36 -6.63 9.70
CA THR A 19 -12.70 -6.38 8.29
C THR A 19 -13.41 -5.04 8.18
N TYR A 20 -12.93 -4.20 7.28
CA TYR A 20 -13.52 -2.89 6.97
C TYR A 20 -13.98 -2.91 5.51
N ILE A 21 -15.16 -2.33 5.26
CA ILE A 21 -15.76 -2.28 3.92
C ILE A 21 -15.73 -0.82 3.47
N LEU A 22 -15.04 -0.56 2.35
CA LEU A 22 -15.14 0.72 1.63
C LEU A 22 -16.09 0.51 0.46
N SER A 23 -17.18 1.28 0.43
CA SER A 23 -18.13 1.21 -0.67
C SER A 23 -17.54 1.84 -1.94
N GLN A 24 -18.17 1.58 -3.09
CA GLN A 24 -17.80 2.25 -4.34
C GLN A 24 -17.92 3.78 -4.21
N ALA A 25 -18.93 4.27 -3.49
CA ALA A 25 -19.10 5.69 -3.24
C ALA A 25 -17.97 6.27 -2.38
N ASP A 26 -17.49 5.53 -1.37
CA ASP A 26 -16.36 5.96 -0.54
C ASP A 26 -15.07 6.03 -1.36
N ILE A 27 -14.81 5.00 -2.18
CA ILE A 27 -13.64 4.98 -3.08
C ILE A 27 -13.72 6.13 -4.09
N GLN A 28 -14.90 6.44 -4.63
CA GLN A 28 -15.07 7.54 -5.58
C GLN A 28 -14.78 8.88 -4.91
N LYS A 29 -15.31 9.13 -3.70
CA LYS A 29 -15.00 10.34 -2.92
C LYS A 29 -13.51 10.48 -2.65
N LEU A 30 -12.81 9.39 -2.34
CA LEU A 30 -11.36 9.39 -2.13
C LEU A 30 -10.59 9.74 -3.41
N LYS A 31 -11.05 9.25 -4.58
CA LYS A 31 -10.46 9.62 -5.87
C LYS A 31 -10.69 11.09 -6.21
N ASP A 32 -11.92 11.57 -6.03
CA ASP A 32 -12.29 12.94 -6.36
C ASP A 32 -11.53 13.93 -5.49
N SER A 33 -11.41 13.64 -4.18
CA SER A 33 -10.62 14.49 -3.27
C SER A 33 -9.14 14.50 -3.63
N LEU A 34 -8.58 13.34 -4.00
CA LEU A 34 -7.19 13.24 -4.43
C LEU A 34 -6.93 14.03 -5.71
N LEU A 35 -7.80 13.92 -6.71
CA LEU A 35 -7.68 14.65 -7.97
C LEU A 35 -7.81 16.16 -7.77
N ALA A 36 -8.68 16.61 -6.86
CA ALA A 36 -8.81 18.02 -6.52
C ALA A 36 -7.55 18.58 -5.85
N ARG A 37 -6.84 17.80 -5.03
CA ARG A 37 -5.65 18.23 -4.28
C ARG A 37 -4.34 18.03 -5.03
N LYS A 38 -4.25 16.97 -5.83
CA LYS A 38 -3.05 16.51 -6.55
C LYS A 38 -3.39 16.28 -8.03
N PRO A 39 -3.60 17.36 -8.81
CA PRO A 39 -4.01 17.25 -10.21
C PRO A 39 -2.96 16.59 -11.12
N GLY A 40 -1.70 16.47 -10.66
CA GLY A 40 -0.65 15.75 -11.35
C GLY A 40 -0.81 14.22 -11.36
N ILE A 41 -1.68 13.65 -10.51
CA ILE A 41 -1.97 12.22 -10.49
C ILE A 41 -3.05 11.93 -11.54
N VAL A 42 -2.65 11.30 -12.64
CA VAL A 42 -3.56 10.92 -13.72
C VAL A 42 -4.21 9.58 -13.39
N HIS A 43 -5.53 9.56 -13.24
CA HIS A 43 -6.37 8.37 -12.98
C HIS A 43 -5.91 7.50 -11.78
N PRO A 44 -6.07 7.98 -10.53
CA PRO A 44 -5.72 7.19 -9.36
C PRO A 44 -6.54 5.90 -9.29
N SER A 45 -5.84 4.76 -9.22
CA SER A 45 -6.50 3.46 -9.10
C SER A 45 -7.19 3.31 -7.75
N SER A 46 -8.22 2.46 -7.67
CA SER A 46 -8.87 2.14 -6.39
C SER A 46 -7.87 1.57 -5.36
N PHE A 47 -6.84 0.86 -5.84
CA PHE A 47 -5.73 0.39 -5.02
C PHE A 47 -5.00 1.54 -4.33
N VAL A 48 -4.55 2.55 -5.10
CA VAL A 48 -3.78 3.70 -4.57
C VAL A 48 -4.57 4.43 -3.49
N VAL A 49 -5.81 4.83 -3.79
CA VAL A 49 -6.61 5.62 -2.83
C VAL A 49 -6.98 4.82 -1.58
N THR A 50 -7.28 3.53 -1.73
CA THR A 50 -7.66 2.67 -0.60
C THR A 50 -6.46 2.42 0.32
N THR A 51 -5.32 2.06 -0.27
CA THR A 51 -4.13 1.73 0.51
C THR A 51 -3.52 2.95 1.18
N ALA A 52 -3.51 4.10 0.51
CA ALA A 52 -3.12 5.37 1.11
C ALA A 52 -4.02 5.73 2.29
N TYR A 53 -5.34 5.63 2.13
CA TYR A 53 -6.30 5.91 3.20
C TYR A 53 -6.08 4.99 4.41
N VAL A 54 -5.99 3.68 4.20
CA VAL A 54 -5.74 2.70 5.27
C VAL A 54 -4.40 2.95 5.96
N TRP A 55 -3.34 3.22 5.20
CA TRP A 55 -2.02 3.49 5.75
C TRP A 55 -2.02 4.72 6.64
N THR A 56 -2.58 5.83 6.17
CA THR A 56 -2.73 7.05 6.95
C THR A 56 -3.59 6.84 8.20
N CYS A 57 -4.73 6.14 8.08
CA CYS A 57 -5.59 5.84 9.24
C CYS A 57 -4.86 5.03 10.32
N LEU A 58 -4.07 4.04 9.92
CA LEU A 58 -3.30 3.21 10.87
C LEU A 58 -2.24 4.03 11.59
N VAL A 59 -1.47 4.84 10.86
CA VAL A 59 -0.47 5.74 11.46
C VAL A 59 -1.14 6.72 12.43
N LYS A 60 -2.25 7.35 12.02
CA LYS A 60 -3.02 8.29 12.86
C LYS A 60 -3.70 7.66 14.07
N SER A 61 -3.88 6.33 14.09
CA SER A 61 -4.49 5.64 15.22
C SER A 61 -3.52 5.36 16.38
N GLY A 62 -2.21 5.39 16.12
CA GLY A 62 -1.17 5.07 17.11
C GLY A 62 -1.27 5.90 18.41
N PRO A 63 -1.39 7.24 18.35
CA PRO A 63 -1.47 8.06 19.56
C PRO A 63 -2.65 7.70 20.48
N ALA A 64 -3.77 7.22 19.93
CA ALA A 64 -4.95 6.86 20.71
C ALA A 64 -4.71 5.64 21.63
N ILE A 65 -3.67 4.86 21.37
CA ILE A 65 -3.26 3.71 22.18
C ILE A 65 -1.94 3.94 22.94
N GLY A 66 -1.50 5.20 23.04
CA GLY A 66 -0.27 5.58 23.74
C GLY A 66 1.00 5.25 22.96
N GLU A 67 0.92 5.09 21.64
CA GLU A 67 2.11 4.91 20.81
C GLU A 67 2.85 6.24 20.61
N GLU A 68 4.10 6.30 21.03
CA GLU A 68 5.00 7.43 20.81
C GLU A 68 5.99 7.08 19.69
N VAL A 69 5.93 7.81 18.59
CA VAL A 69 6.80 7.62 17.42
C VAL A 69 7.49 8.95 17.13
N ASP A 70 8.82 8.91 17.00
CA ASP A 70 9.59 10.11 16.64
C ASP A 70 9.16 10.64 15.27
N ALA A 71 9.09 11.96 15.14
CA ALA A 71 8.56 12.66 13.97
C ALA A 71 9.28 12.28 12.66
N ASP A 72 10.60 12.07 12.73
CA ASP A 72 11.45 11.71 11.61
C ASP A 72 11.51 10.20 11.36
N THR A 73 10.82 9.38 12.18
CA THR A 73 10.75 7.92 11.99
C THR A 73 10.19 7.60 10.60
N PRO A 74 10.89 6.79 9.79
CA PRO A 74 10.35 6.37 8.49
C PRO A 74 9.20 5.37 8.66
N GLU A 75 8.10 5.66 8.00
CA GLU A 75 6.96 4.78 7.77
C GLU A 75 7.07 4.20 6.36
N CYS A 76 6.98 2.88 6.24
CA CYS A 76 7.09 2.18 4.96
C CYS A 76 5.77 1.50 4.56
N PHE A 77 5.39 1.64 3.29
CA PHE A 77 4.27 0.90 2.70
C PHE A 77 4.73 -0.02 1.57
N GLY A 78 4.62 -1.33 1.80
CA GLY A 78 4.99 -2.36 0.83
C GLY A 78 3.78 -2.98 0.15
N PHE A 79 3.90 -3.30 -1.14
CA PHE A 79 2.86 -4.03 -1.86
C PHE A 79 3.44 -4.95 -2.94
N ALA A 80 2.75 -6.06 -3.18
CA ALA A 80 3.06 -6.98 -4.27
C ALA A 80 2.28 -6.60 -5.54
N ALA A 81 2.84 -6.91 -6.71
CA ALA A 81 2.19 -6.72 -8.00
C ALA A 81 2.47 -7.89 -8.93
N ASP A 82 1.48 -8.26 -9.74
CA ASP A 82 1.62 -9.26 -10.80
C ASP A 82 2.51 -8.69 -11.92
N PHE A 83 3.63 -9.36 -12.16
CA PHE A 83 4.62 -8.94 -13.14
C PHE A 83 4.43 -9.62 -14.50
N ARG A 84 3.49 -10.57 -14.65
CA ARG A 84 3.34 -11.34 -15.90
C ARG A 84 3.24 -10.45 -17.14
N ALA A 85 2.34 -9.46 -17.10
CA ALA A 85 2.14 -8.51 -18.19
C ALA A 85 3.15 -7.34 -18.21
N ARG A 86 4.07 -7.28 -17.23
CA ARG A 86 5.02 -6.16 -17.03
C ARG A 86 6.44 -6.48 -17.48
N LEU A 87 6.74 -7.75 -17.70
CA LEU A 87 8.02 -8.18 -18.26
C LEU A 87 8.05 -8.01 -19.78
N ASP A 88 9.26 -7.99 -20.35
CA ASP A 88 9.50 -7.94 -21.78
C ASP A 88 10.48 -9.06 -22.18
N PRO A 89 10.01 -10.15 -22.82
CA PRO A 89 8.62 -10.39 -23.24
C PRO A 89 7.67 -10.69 -22.06
N PRO A 90 6.35 -10.48 -22.20
CA PRO A 90 5.37 -10.82 -21.18
C PRO A 90 5.35 -12.32 -20.86
N VAL A 91 5.17 -12.67 -19.59
CA VAL A 91 4.97 -14.06 -19.16
C VAL A 91 3.52 -14.47 -19.46
N PRO A 92 3.30 -15.68 -19.99
CA PRO A 92 1.95 -16.18 -20.26
C PRO A 92 1.03 -16.12 -19.03
N ALA A 93 -0.23 -15.76 -19.25
CA ALA A 93 -1.24 -15.67 -18.18
C ALA A 93 -1.48 -17.03 -17.48
N ASN A 94 -1.24 -18.14 -18.16
CA ASN A 94 -1.34 -19.51 -17.63
C ASN A 94 -0.05 -20.01 -16.95
N TYR A 95 0.96 -19.15 -16.77
CA TYR A 95 2.18 -19.52 -16.03
C TYR A 95 1.85 -19.87 -14.58
N PHE A 96 2.12 -21.13 -14.21
CA PHE A 96 1.76 -21.71 -12.91
C PHE A 96 2.65 -21.24 -11.75
N GLY A 97 3.81 -20.66 -12.04
CA GLY A 97 4.77 -20.21 -11.03
C GLY A 97 4.48 -18.81 -10.48
N ASN A 98 5.33 -18.37 -9.55
CA ASN A 98 5.30 -17.01 -9.02
C ASN A 98 5.92 -16.03 -10.03
N CYS A 99 5.19 -14.96 -10.34
CA CYS A 99 5.69 -13.84 -11.12
C CYS A 99 5.28 -12.55 -10.41
N LEU A 100 5.81 -12.36 -9.21
CA LEU A 100 5.51 -11.23 -8.35
C LEU A 100 6.75 -10.36 -8.21
N GLY A 101 6.55 -9.06 -8.35
CA GLY A 101 7.44 -8.08 -7.75
C GLY A 101 6.64 -7.14 -6.86
N GLY A 102 7.10 -5.91 -6.69
CA GLY A 102 6.38 -4.98 -5.83
C GLY A 102 7.07 -3.66 -5.60
N GLY A 103 6.35 -2.75 -4.96
CA GLY A 103 6.82 -1.43 -4.59
C GLY A 103 7.03 -1.28 -3.08
N LEU A 104 7.85 -0.30 -2.73
CA LEU A 104 8.00 0.18 -1.37
C LEU A 104 7.97 1.72 -1.38
N ALA A 105 6.94 2.30 -0.79
CA ALA A 105 6.88 3.74 -0.50
C ALA A 105 7.42 3.98 0.91
N GLU A 106 8.08 5.13 1.11
CA GLU A 106 8.64 5.55 2.40
C GLU A 106 8.32 7.02 2.61
N ILE A 107 7.75 7.35 3.78
CA ILE A 107 7.34 8.71 4.17
C ILE A 107 7.70 8.89 5.64
N LYS A 108 8.03 10.11 6.09
CA LYS A 108 8.25 10.38 7.52
C LYS A 108 6.93 10.25 8.29
N HIS A 109 7.01 9.78 9.53
CA HIS A 109 5.84 9.62 10.40
C HIS A 109 5.04 10.92 10.53
N GLN A 110 5.71 12.05 10.77
CA GLN A 110 5.03 13.35 10.88
C GLN A 110 4.21 13.72 9.64
N ASP A 111 4.73 13.47 8.44
CA ASP A 111 4.06 13.86 7.19
C ASP A 111 2.76 13.08 6.98
N LEU A 112 2.69 11.83 7.50
CA LEU A 112 1.47 11.03 7.50
C LEU A 112 0.48 11.45 8.58
N MET A 113 0.96 12.03 9.69
CA MET A 113 0.11 12.55 10.77
C MET A 113 -0.58 13.85 10.38
N GLU A 114 0.03 14.65 9.50
CA GLU A 114 -0.51 15.91 9.02
C GLU A 114 -1.86 15.78 8.28
N ILE A 115 -2.57 16.90 8.14
CA ILE A 115 -3.85 16.98 7.40
C ILE A 115 -3.69 16.42 5.98
N GLU A 116 -2.54 16.65 5.36
CA GLU A 116 -2.23 16.22 4.00
C GLU A 116 -1.73 14.78 3.88
N GLY A 117 -1.58 14.05 4.99
CA GLY A 117 -0.93 12.74 5.01
C GLY A 117 -1.54 11.71 4.05
N TYR A 118 -2.86 11.76 3.84
CA TYR A 118 -3.54 10.91 2.85
C TYR A 118 -3.06 11.20 1.41
N PHE A 119 -2.96 12.48 1.04
CA PHE A 119 -2.56 12.89 -0.31
C PHE A 119 -1.08 12.60 -0.55
N ILE A 120 -0.23 12.81 0.45
CA ILE A 120 1.21 12.48 0.40
C ILE A 120 1.38 10.96 0.24
N ALA A 121 0.65 10.15 1.01
CA ALA A 121 0.66 8.69 0.88
C ALA A 121 0.24 8.23 -0.52
N ALA A 122 -0.85 8.77 -1.05
CA ALA A 122 -1.36 8.41 -2.37
C ALA A 122 -0.37 8.77 -3.49
N GLU A 123 0.23 9.96 -3.42
CA GLU A 123 1.25 10.40 -4.37
C GLU A 123 2.48 9.50 -4.35
N ALA A 124 3.01 9.18 -3.16
CA ALA A 124 4.18 8.31 -3.03
C ALA A 124 3.92 6.90 -3.57
N ILE A 125 2.74 6.32 -3.28
CA ILE A 125 2.37 4.98 -3.79
C ILE A 125 2.22 5.03 -5.32
N ALA A 126 1.52 6.03 -5.86
CA ALA A 126 1.34 6.19 -7.30
C ALA A 126 2.69 6.35 -8.03
N GLU A 127 3.61 7.13 -7.45
CA GLU A 127 4.94 7.34 -8.01
C GLU A 127 5.78 6.06 -8.03
N VAL A 128 5.73 5.26 -6.95
CA VAL A 128 6.40 3.94 -6.92
C VAL A 128 5.80 3.00 -7.98
N ILE A 129 4.48 2.99 -8.15
CA ILE A 129 3.84 2.18 -9.18
C ILE A 129 4.32 2.62 -10.57
N ARG A 130 4.35 3.93 -10.83
CA ARG A 130 4.75 4.50 -12.13
C ARG A 130 6.21 4.21 -12.46
N THR A 131 7.11 4.46 -11.50
CA THR A 131 8.56 4.45 -11.74
C THR A 131 9.23 3.10 -11.58
N LYS A 132 8.66 2.19 -10.76
CA LYS A 132 9.26 0.89 -10.47
C LYS A 132 8.45 -0.27 -10.99
N VAL A 133 7.14 -0.27 -10.77
CA VAL A 133 6.29 -1.41 -11.12
C VAL A 133 5.93 -1.42 -12.60
N ASN A 134 5.55 -0.27 -13.16
CA ASN A 134 5.13 -0.17 -14.56
C ASN A 134 6.27 0.20 -15.51
N ASN A 135 7.49 0.42 -15.00
CA ASN A 135 8.66 0.72 -15.82
C ASN A 135 9.39 -0.58 -16.17
N LYS A 136 9.29 -1.01 -17.43
CA LYS A 136 9.91 -2.23 -17.95
C LYS A 136 11.42 -2.32 -17.75
N GLU A 137 12.15 -1.21 -17.77
CA GLU A 137 13.60 -1.20 -17.56
C GLU A 137 13.97 -1.40 -16.09
N GLN A 138 13.06 -1.00 -15.18
CA GLN A 138 13.28 -1.07 -13.74
C GLN A 138 12.69 -2.34 -13.12
N VAL A 139 11.72 -2.96 -13.81
CA VAL A 139 10.89 -4.04 -13.24
C VAL A 139 11.69 -5.28 -12.85
N LEU A 140 12.84 -5.56 -13.48
CA LEU A 140 13.74 -6.66 -13.09
C LEU A 140 15.13 -6.19 -12.68
N LYS A 141 15.34 -4.87 -12.56
CA LYS A 141 16.65 -4.33 -12.23
C LYS A 141 17.08 -4.84 -10.84
N ASP A 142 18.25 -5.48 -10.79
CA ASP A 142 18.88 -6.06 -9.60
C ASP A 142 17.97 -7.03 -8.83
N ALA A 143 17.15 -7.80 -9.55
CA ALA A 143 16.14 -8.70 -8.98
C ALA A 143 16.72 -9.73 -8.00
N GLU A 144 17.94 -10.20 -8.24
CA GLU A 144 18.68 -11.12 -7.38
C GLU A 144 18.99 -10.55 -5.98
N ASN A 145 18.96 -9.22 -5.84
CA ASN A 145 19.27 -8.52 -4.60
C ASN A 145 18.03 -7.95 -3.89
N TRP A 146 16.83 -8.02 -4.48
CA TRP A 146 15.63 -7.39 -3.92
C TRP A 146 15.33 -7.77 -2.48
N LEU A 147 15.44 -9.06 -2.12
CA LEU A 147 15.16 -9.52 -0.76
C LEU A 147 16.16 -8.94 0.24
N LYS A 148 17.45 -8.91 -0.12
CA LYS A 148 18.51 -8.32 0.70
C LYS A 148 18.30 -6.82 0.87
N GLU A 149 18.03 -6.11 -0.21
CA GLU A 149 17.82 -4.67 -0.19
C GLU A 149 16.54 -4.28 0.55
N ARG A 150 15.45 -5.04 0.40
CA ARG A 150 14.22 -4.83 1.19
C ARG A 150 14.46 -5.10 2.67
N ALA A 151 15.12 -6.21 3.02
CA ALA A 151 15.43 -6.51 4.42
C ALA A 151 16.31 -5.43 5.06
N LYS A 152 17.31 -4.93 4.32
CA LYS A 152 18.17 -3.83 4.75
C LYS A 152 17.38 -2.53 4.92
N LYS A 153 16.55 -2.17 3.94
CA LYS A 153 15.73 -0.95 3.99
C LYS A 153 14.73 -0.97 5.14
N LEU A 154 14.13 -2.13 5.43
CA LEU A 154 13.09 -2.26 6.44
C LEU A 154 13.63 -2.51 7.85
N LYS A 155 14.94 -2.74 8.02
CA LYS A 155 15.54 -3.04 9.32
C LYS A 155 15.33 -1.86 10.27
N GLY A 156 14.57 -2.11 11.33
CA GLY A 156 14.25 -1.10 12.35
C GLY A 156 13.24 -0.05 11.91
N LYS A 157 12.61 -0.19 10.73
CA LYS A 157 11.56 0.71 10.25
C LYS A 157 10.17 0.15 10.51
N ARG A 158 9.21 1.06 10.61
CA ARG A 158 7.79 0.72 10.71
C ARG A 158 7.27 0.38 9.32
N MET A 159 6.54 -0.74 9.21
CA MET A 159 6.06 -1.23 7.91
C MET A 159 4.61 -1.67 7.98
N LEU A 160 3.82 -1.12 7.06
CA LEU A 160 2.56 -1.71 6.63
C LEU A 160 2.77 -2.37 5.28
N SER A 161 2.25 -3.59 5.11
CA SER A 161 2.21 -4.23 3.80
C SER A 161 0.79 -4.59 3.41
N SER A 162 0.49 -4.47 2.12
CA SER A 162 -0.77 -4.96 1.56
C SER A 162 -0.51 -6.21 0.72
N SER A 163 -1.40 -7.19 0.88
CA SER A 163 -1.54 -8.31 -0.03
C SER A 163 -2.89 -8.16 -0.71
N TRP A 164 -2.88 -7.64 -1.93
CA TRP A 164 -4.11 -7.40 -2.68
C TRP A 164 -4.48 -8.63 -3.49
N ILE A 165 -5.63 -9.23 -3.20
CA ILE A 165 -6.30 -10.16 -4.11
C ILE A 165 -7.38 -9.35 -4.80
N ALA A 166 -7.23 -9.08 -6.09
CA ALA A 166 -8.33 -8.54 -6.88
C ALA A 166 -9.37 -9.66 -7.09
N GLN A 167 -10.16 -9.96 -6.08
CA GLN A 167 -11.44 -10.64 -6.24
C GLN A 167 -12.54 -9.59 -6.23
N VAL A 168 -12.56 -8.75 -7.26
CA VAL A 168 -13.81 -8.08 -7.62
C VAL A 168 -14.51 -9.03 -8.57
N ARG A 169 -15.43 -9.82 -8.02
CA ARG A 169 -16.48 -10.47 -8.82
C ARG A 169 -17.25 -9.36 -9.51
N LEU A 170 -17.17 -9.34 -10.84
CA LEU A 170 -18.20 -8.76 -11.67
C LEU A 170 -19.52 -9.46 -11.30
N ILE A 171 -20.45 -8.71 -10.74
CA ILE A 171 -21.85 -8.86 -11.15
C ILE A 171 -22.02 -7.98 -12.39
#